data_AF-X1MVZ5-F1
#
_entry.id   AF-X1MVZ5-F1
#
_cell.length_a   1.000
_cell.length_b   1.000
_cell.length_c   1.000
_cell.angle_alpha   90.00
_cell.angle_beta   90.00
_cell.angle_gamma   90.00
#
_symmetry.space_group_name_H-M   'P 1'
#
loop_
_entity.id
_entity.type
_entity.pdbx_description
1 polymer ?
#
loop_
_entity_poly.entity_id
_entity_poly.type
_entity_poly.pdbx_seq_one_letter_code
_entity_poly.pdbx_strand_id
1 'polypeptide(L)' 'MEIKRVLIDTNIYIEFMRGNEEIAKTLQTAEIIAFSVISIAELLAGFKNTKKEQNYLKELDDFLDS' A
#
# COMPACT_ATOMS: atom_id res chain seq x y z
N MET A 1 -25.87 -0.72 5.32
CA MET A 1 -24.84 -1.13 4.33
C MET A 1 -23.76 -1.84 5.09
N GLU A 2 -23.22 -2.91 4.53
CA GLU A 2 -22.13 -3.65 5.14
C GLU A 2 -20.82 -2.87 4.97
N ILE A 3 -20.10 -2.63 6.06
CA ILE A 3 -18.83 -1.90 6.05
C ILE A 3 -17.77 -2.83 5.46
N LYS A 4 -17.32 -2.55 4.24
CA LYS A 4 -16.28 -3.35 3.58
C LYS A 4 -14.91 -2.93 4.10
N ARG A 5 -14.27 -3.80 4.89
CA ARG A 5 -12.92 -3.61 5.42
C ARG A 5 -11.99 -4.61 4.77
N VAL A 6 -10.86 -4.14 4.26
CA VAL A 6 -9.87 -4.99 3.61
C VAL A 6 -8.53 -4.85 4.32
N LEU A 7 -7.78 -5.94 4.40
CA LEU A 7 -6.38 -5.94 4.82
C LEU A 7 -5.56 -6.21 3.56
N ILE A 8 -4.59 -5.34 3.27
CA ILE A 8 -3.71 -5.50 2.11
C ILE A 8 -2.32 -5.99 2.51
N ASP A 9 -1.66 -6.67 1.59
CA ASP A 9 -0.26 -7.08 1.70
C ASP A 9 0.65 -6.16 0.85
N THR A 10 1.93 -6.51 0.80
CA THR A 10 2.91 -5.77 0.01
C THR A 10 2.63 -5.81 -1.50
N ASN A 11 2.13 -6.92 -2.03
CA ASN A 11 1.84 -7.06 -3.46
C ASN A 11 0.70 -6.15 -3.90
N ILE A 12 -0.38 -6.10 -3.12
CA ILE A 12 -1.53 -5.23 -3.42
C ILE A 12 -1.11 -3.76 -3.36
N TYR A 13 -0.30 -3.36 -2.37
CA TYR A 13 0.29 -2.01 -2.34
C TYR A 13 1.15 -1.74 -3.58
N ILE A 14 2.09 -2.63 -3.91
CA ILE A 14 3.01 -2.44 -5.04
C ILE A 14 2.24 -2.29 -6.36
N GLU A 15 1.22 -3.12 -6.59
CA GLU A 15 0.42 -3.05 -7.81
C GLU A 15 -0.46 -1.80 -7.85
N PHE A 16 -1.01 -1.37 -6.71
CA PHE A 16 -1.70 -0.08 -6.61
C PHE A 16 -0.76 1.08 -7.01
N MET A 17 0.45 1.13 -6.45
CA MET A 17 1.44 2.16 -6.76
C MET A 17 1.96 2.10 -8.20
N ARG A 18 1.86 0.93 -8.86
CA ARG A 18 2.14 0.77 -10.30
C ARG A 18 1.00 1.25 -11.21
N GLY A 19 -0.12 1.69 -10.65
CA GLY A 19 -1.27 2.16 -11.40
C GLY A 19 -2.20 1.04 -11.89
N ASN A 20 -2.23 -0.11 -11.21
CA ASN A 20 -3.16 -1.19 -11.56
C ASN A 20 -4.61 -0.75 -11.30
N GLU A 21 -5.36 -0.49 -12.38
CA GLU A 21 -6.73 0.03 -12.30
C GLU A 21 -7.72 -0.91 -11.60
N GLU A 22 -7.56 -2.22 -11.74
CA GLU A 22 -8.46 -3.20 -11.13
C GLU A 22 -8.33 -3.18 -9.61
N ILE A 23 -7.08 -3.14 -9.13
CA ILE A 23 -6.78 -3.01 -7.71
C ILE A 23 -7.26 -1.66 -7.18
N ALA A 24 -6.98 -0.57 -7.90
CA ALA A 24 -7.45 0.76 -7.50
C ALA A 24 -8.98 0.83 -7.37
N LYS A 25 -9.72 0.32 -8.37
CA LYS A 25 -11.20 0.25 -8.32
C LYS A 25 -11.68 -0.61 -7.16
N THR A 26 -11.01 -1.72 -6.88
CA THR A 26 -11.37 -2.61 -5.77
C THR A 26 -11.16 -1.92 -4.42
N LEU A 27 -10.01 -1.28 -4.21
CA LEU A 27 -9.68 -0.58 -2.98
C LEU A 27 -10.59 0.63 -2.73
N GLN A 28 -10.99 1.36 -3.78
CA GLN A 28 -11.94 2.48 -3.69
C GLN A 28 -13.34 2.07 -3.19
N THR A 29 -13.69 0.78 -3.25
CA THR A 29 -14.96 0.28 -2.67
C THR A 29 -14.86 -0.07 -1.20
N ALA A 30 -13.65 -0.10 -0.61
CA ALA A 30 -13.45 -0.36 0.80
C ALA A 30 -13.63 0.91 1.61
N GLU A 31 -14.30 0.80 2.76
CA GLU A 31 -14.43 1.88 3.73
C GLU A 31 -13.18 1.98 4.61
N ILE A 32 -12.52 0.85 4.83
CA ILE A 32 -11.25 0.78 5.58
C ILE A 32 -10.28 -0.10 4.82
N ILE A 33 -9.09 0.44 4.58
CA ILE A 33 -7.92 -0.29 4.09
C ILE A 33 -6.95 -0.39 5.26
N ALA A 34 -6.81 -1.58 5.83
CA ALA A 34 -5.83 -1.87 6.86
C ALA A 34 -4.53 -2.38 6.22
N PHE A 35 -3.41 -2.10 6.88
CA PHE A 35 -2.10 -2.58 6.47
C PHE A 35 -1.43 -3.30 7.65
N SER A 36 -0.93 -4.52 7.42
CA SER A 36 -0.19 -5.27 8.42
C SER A 36 1.17 -4.61 8.69
N VAL A 37 1.56 -4.51 9.97
CA VAL A 37 2.91 -4.06 10.36
C VAL A 37 4.01 -4.95 9.79
N ILE A 38 3.72 -6.24 9.52
CA ILE A 38 4.67 -7.15 8.88
C ILE A 38 4.91 -6.73 7.42
N SER A 39 3.84 -6.41 6.68
CA SER A 39 3.95 -5.96 5.29
C SER A 39 4.63 -4.59 5.19
N ILE A 40 4.39 -3.69 6.15
CA ILE A 40 5.14 -2.44 6.25
C ILE A 40 6.64 -2.72 6.45
N ALA A 41 7.00 -3.63 7.37
CA ALA A 41 8.39 -3.99 7.60
C ALA A 41 9.07 -4.60 6.36
N GLU A 42 8.35 -5.42 5.59
CA GLU A 42 8.83 -5.98 4.33
C GLU A 42 9.09 -4.89 3.29
N LEU A 43 8.19 -3.91 3.15
CA LEU A 43 8.40 -2.76 2.26
C LEU A 43 9.62 -1.94 2.69
N LEU A 44 9.71 -1.58 3.96
CA LEU A 44 10.85 -0.83 4.51
C LEU A 44 12.17 -1.58 4.30
N ALA A 45 12.18 -2.91 4.47
CA ALA A 45 13.35 -3.73 4.19
C ALA A 45 13.69 -3.75 2.69
N GLY A 46 12.69 -3.82 1.82
CA GLY A 46 12.85 -3.82 0.37
C GLY A 46 13.29 -2.46 -0.22
N PHE A 47 12.96 -1.35 0.45
CA PHE A 47 13.36 -0.01 0.02
C PHE A 47 14.85 0.27 0.25
N LYS A 48 15.43 -0.34 1.29
CA LYS A 48 16.82 -0.14 1.68
C LYS A 48 17.79 -0.48 0.55
N ASN A 49 18.85 0.32 0.44
CA ASN A 49 19.91 0.16 -0.57
C ASN A 49 19.45 0.35 -2.03
N THR A 50 18.25 0.87 -2.24
CA THR A 50 17.80 1.29 -3.58
C THR A 50 18.14 2.76 -3.82
N LYS A 51 18.42 3.14 -5.06
CA LYS A 51 18.64 4.57 -5.42
C LYS A 51 17.40 5.45 -5.22
N LYS A 52 16.24 4.83 -4.96
CA LYS A 52 14.92 5.48 -4.85
C LYS A 52 14.35 5.35 -3.44
N GLU A 53 15.14 4.95 -2.44
CA GLU A 53 14.68 4.70 -1.08
C GLU A 53 13.85 5.86 -0.50
N GLN A 54 14.33 7.09 -0.64
CA GLN A 54 13.62 8.29 -0.17
C GLN A 54 12.29 8.51 -0.89
N ASN A 55 12.20 8.19 -2.18
CA ASN A 55 10.95 8.28 -2.92
C ASN A 55 9.96 7.23 -2.44
N TYR A 56 10.42 5.99 -2.23
CA TYR A 56 9.56 4.90 -1.74
C TYR A 56 9.07 5.11 -0.32
N LEU A 57 9.92 5.68 0.56
CA LEU A 57 9.51 6.07 1.90
C LEU A 57 8.45 7.15 1.86
N LYS A 58 8.62 8.19 1.04
CA LYS A 58 7.63 9.25 0.87
C LYS A 58 6.33 8.72 0.27
N GLU A 59 6.40 7.86 -0.74
CA GLU A 59 5.24 7.22 -1.36
C GLU A 59 4.45 6.37 -0.36
N LEU A 60 5.13 5.65 0.53
CA LEU A 60 4.50 4.88 1.59
C LEU A 60 3.86 5.79 2.65
N ASP A 61 4.53 6.87 3.03
CA ASP A 61 4.02 7.87 3.98
C ASP A 61 2.75 8.54 3.43
N ASP A 62 2.80 9.03 2.19
CA ASP A 62 1.66 9.62 1.48
C ASP A 62 0.47 8.63 1.38
N PHE A 63 0.74 7.33 1.23
CA PHE A 63 -0.29 6.29 1.18
C PHE A 63 -0.94 5.99 2.55
N LEU A 64 -0.17 6.05 3.63
CA LEU A 64 -0.69 5.79 4.98
C LEU A 64 -1.51 6.97 5.53
N ASP A 65 -1.26 8.18 5.03
CA ASP A 65 -1.97 9.41 5.39
C ASP A 65 -3.22 9.70 4.52
N SER A 66 -3.51 8.87 3.52
CA SER A 66 -4.67 9.01 2.61
C SER A 66 -5.92 8.29 3.09
#